data_AF-A0A1G0SZW7-F1
#
_entry.id   AF-A0A1G0SZW7-F1
#
_cell.length_a   1.000
_cell.length_b   1.000
_cell.length_c   1.000
_cell.angle_alpha   90.00
_cell.angle_beta   90.00
_cell.angle_gamma   90.00
#
_symmetry.space_group_name_H-M   'P 1'
#
loop_
_entity.id
_entity.type
_entity.pdbx_description
1 polymer ?
#
loop_
_entity_poly.entity_id
_entity_poly.type
_entity_poly.pdbx_seq_one_letter_code
_entity_poly.pdbx_strand_id
1 'polypeptide(L)'
;MIDPLYALLIGSTIIALIAFVFWPRIGISDKLKRWTQDTERIQIEDALKHLYDCEYRSISCTINSIAGNLSINSDRATKLVSRLETLGLLSTQGEVLQLTTQGRSYALRVIRVHRLWERYLADETSTT
;
A
#
# COMPACT_ATOMS: atom_id res chain seq x y z
N MET A 1 -33.46 -45.67 3.16
CA MET A 1 -34.41 -44.59 3.47
C MET A 1 -33.75 -43.76 4.55
N ILE A 2 -33.43 -42.49 4.29
CA ILE A 2 -32.80 -41.64 5.31
C ILE A 2 -33.92 -41.32 6.33
N ASP A 3 -33.75 -41.70 7.59
CA ASP A 3 -34.78 -41.41 8.59
C ASP A 3 -34.98 -39.88 8.69
N PRO A 4 -36.24 -39.42 8.78
CA PRO A 4 -36.56 -37.99 8.80
C PRO A 4 -35.87 -37.23 9.95
N LEU A 5 -35.49 -37.95 11.03
CA LEU A 5 -34.73 -37.40 12.15
C LEU A 5 -33.29 -37.00 11.76
N TYR A 6 -32.59 -37.81 10.95
CA TYR A 6 -31.24 -37.50 10.49
C TYR A 6 -31.22 -36.33 9.50
N ALA A 7 -32.25 -36.23 8.64
CA ALA A 7 -32.39 -35.11 7.72
C ALA A 7 -32.51 -33.76 8.46
N LEU A 8 -33.26 -33.73 9.57
CA LEU A 8 -33.40 -32.55 10.42
C LEU A 8 -32.10 -32.21 11.16
N LEU A 9 -31.39 -33.21 11.68
CA LEU A 9 -30.11 -32.98 12.38
C LEU A 9 -29.04 -32.41 11.45
N ILE A 10 -28.88 -33.00 10.26
CA ILE A 10 -27.90 -32.54 9.26
C ILE A 10 -28.24 -31.13 8.79
N GLY A 11 -29.52 -30.87 8.49
CA GLY A 11 -29.99 -29.54 8.10
C GLY A 11 -29.72 -28.48 9.15
N SER A 12 -30.04 -28.75 10.42
CA SER A 12 -29.81 -27.78 11.51
C SER A 12 -28.31 -27.54 11.76
N THR A 13 -27.48 -28.58 11.63
CA THR A 13 -26.03 -28.48 11.81
C THR A 13 -25.40 -27.64 10.70
N ILE A 14 -25.84 -27.83 9.45
CA ILE A 14 -25.39 -27.02 8.31
C ILE A 14 -25.81 -25.55 8.48
N ILE A 15 -27.05 -25.30 8.88
CA ILE A 15 -27.55 -23.93 9.11
C ILE A 15 -26.79 -23.27 10.27
N ALA A 16 -26.51 -24.00 11.35
CA ALA A 16 -25.71 -23.50 12.46
C ALA A 16 -24.26 -23.19 12.05
N LEU A 17 -23.64 -24.03 11.22
CA LEU A 17 -22.30 -23.80 10.66
C LEU A 17 -22.27 -22.57 9.74
N ILE A 18 -23.26 -22.44 8.85
CA ILE A 18 -23.36 -21.28 7.96
C ILE A 18 -23.60 -20.01 8.77
N ALA A 19 -24.52 -20.05 9.73
CA ALA A 19 -24.79 -18.93 10.62
C ALA A 19 -23.55 -18.56 11.45
N PHE A 20 -22.78 -19.54 11.92
CA PHE A 20 -21.53 -19.32 12.66
C PHE A 20 -20.45 -18.66 11.79
N VAL A 21 -20.30 -19.11 10.54
CA VAL A 21 -19.36 -18.52 9.56
C VAL A 21 -19.80 -17.11 9.14
N PHE A 22 -21.11 -16.88 8.98
CA PHE A 22 -21.68 -15.56 8.66
C PHE A 22 -21.90 -14.70 9.91
N TRP A 23 -21.63 -15.19 11.13
CA TRP A 23 -21.87 -14.43 12.35
C TRP A 23 -20.89 -13.24 12.37
N PRO A 24 -21.38 -12.00 12.33
CA PRO A 24 -20.61 -10.80 12.01
C PRO A 24 -19.79 -10.31 13.22
N ARG A 25 -19.14 -11.22 13.95
CA ARG A 25 -18.27 -10.94 15.09
C ARG A 25 -16.79 -11.22 14.82
N ILE A 26 -16.44 -11.67 13.63
CA ILE A 26 -15.04 -11.69 13.17
C ILE A 26 -14.88 -10.45 12.29
N GLY A 27 -14.20 -9.42 12.78
CA GLY A 27 -13.98 -8.12 12.14
C GLY A 27 -13.12 -8.15 10.87
N ILE A 28 -13.46 -9.01 9.91
CA ILE A 28 -12.76 -9.16 8.63
C ILE A 28 -13.09 -7.95 7.72
N SER A 29 -14.28 -7.36 7.86
CA SER A 29 -14.68 -6.17 7.11
C SER A 29 -13.87 -4.93 7.48
N ASP A 30 -13.64 -4.68 8.77
CA ASP A 30 -12.78 -3.58 9.23
C ASP A 30 -11.32 -3.84 8.92
N LYS A 31 -10.87 -5.10 8.95
CA LYS A 31 -9.53 -5.42 8.47
C LYS A 31 -9.40 -5.09 7.00
N LEU A 32 -10.28 -5.57 6.12
CA LEU A 32 -10.18 -5.38 4.67
C LEU A 32 -10.08 -3.89 4.27
N LYS A 33 -10.81 -3.02 4.97
CA LYS A 33 -10.74 -1.56 4.77
C LYS A 33 -9.41 -0.94 5.20
N ARG A 34 -8.75 -1.49 6.23
CA ARG A 34 -7.40 -1.08 6.66
C ARG A 34 -6.35 -1.50 5.62
N TRP A 35 -6.43 -2.71 5.07
CA TRP A 35 -5.52 -3.18 4.01
C TRP A 35 -5.50 -2.22 2.80
N THR A 36 -6.65 -1.67 2.42
CA THR A 36 -6.72 -0.73 1.27
C THR A 36 -6.09 0.63 1.57
N GLN A 37 -6.25 1.17 2.78
CA GLN A 37 -5.70 2.49 3.14
C GLN A 37 -4.19 2.45 3.33
N ASP A 38 -3.68 1.36 3.90
CA ASP A 38 -2.25 1.15 4.07
C ASP A 38 -1.57 1.05 2.69
N THR A 39 -2.23 0.39 1.73
CA THR A 39 -1.72 0.24 0.36
C THR A 39 -1.54 1.59 -0.37
N GLU A 40 -2.47 2.54 -0.19
CA GLU A 40 -2.36 3.87 -0.82
C GLU A 40 -1.19 4.69 -0.26
N ARG A 41 -1.01 4.67 1.07
CA ARG A 41 0.11 5.37 1.71
C ARG A 41 1.45 4.83 1.23
N ILE A 42 1.57 3.50 1.18
CA ILE A 42 2.78 2.83 0.70
C ILE A 42 3.10 3.25 -0.74
N GLN A 43 2.10 3.31 -1.62
CA GLN A 43 2.32 3.74 -3.02
C GLN A 43 2.81 5.20 -3.12
N ILE A 44 2.28 6.09 -2.28
CA ILE A 44 2.74 7.49 -2.22
C ILE A 44 4.20 7.53 -1.74
N GLU A 45 4.52 6.81 -0.67
CA GLU A 45 5.86 6.75 -0.10
C GLU A 45 6.89 6.18 -1.09
N ASP A 46 6.56 5.08 -1.76
CA ASP A 46 7.40 4.44 -2.77
C ASP A 46 7.60 5.33 -4.00
N ALA A 47 6.55 6.00 -4.48
CA ALA A 47 6.66 6.94 -5.59
C ALA A 47 7.55 8.14 -5.23
N LEU A 48 7.39 8.70 -4.03
CA LEU A 48 8.22 9.82 -3.56
C LEU A 48 9.69 9.41 -3.38
N LYS A 49 9.94 8.18 -2.88
CA LYS A 49 11.29 7.63 -2.78
C LYS A 49 11.94 7.50 -4.17
N HIS A 50 11.21 6.93 -5.14
CA HIS A 50 11.69 6.79 -6.51
C HIS A 50 12.00 8.14 -7.17
N LEU A 51 11.09 9.12 -7.01
CA LEU A 51 11.29 10.47 -7.54
C LEU A 51 12.49 11.17 -6.90
N TYR A 52 12.70 10.97 -5.59
CA TYR A 52 13.85 11.52 -4.90
C TYR A 52 15.16 10.88 -5.40
N ASP A 53 15.16 9.56 -5.65
CA ASP A 53 16.32 8.85 -6.20
C ASP A 53 16.63 9.28 -7.64
N CYS A 54 15.60 9.48 -8.48
CA CYS A 54 15.75 10.09 -9.81
C CYS A 54 16.39 11.48 -9.72
N GLU A 55 15.88 12.35 -8.85
CA GLU A 55 16.39 13.70 -8.67
C GLU A 55 17.84 13.69 -8.17
N TYR A 56 18.15 12.83 -7.20
CA TYR A 56 19.50 12.65 -6.66
C TYR A 56 20.50 12.15 -7.71
N ARG A 57 20.04 11.33 -8.65
CA ARG A 57 20.85 10.81 -9.77
C ARG A 57 20.85 11.74 -10.99
N SER A 58 20.17 12.88 -10.93
CA SER A 58 19.95 13.79 -12.07
C SER A 58 19.33 13.11 -13.29
N ILE A 59 18.45 12.13 -13.07
CA ILE A 59 17.72 11.40 -14.12
C ILE A 59 16.33 12.00 -14.27
N SER A 60 15.91 12.24 -15.51
CA SER A 60 14.54 12.66 -15.82
C SER A 60 13.54 11.56 -15.45
N CYS A 61 12.76 11.80 -14.40
CA CYS A 61 11.73 10.88 -13.95
C CYS A 61 10.44 11.14 -14.73
N THR A 62 9.83 10.09 -15.30
CA THR A 62 8.59 10.17 -16.08
C THR A 62 7.52 9.25 -15.48
N ILE A 63 6.26 9.40 -15.91
CA ILE A 63 5.15 8.52 -15.48
C ILE A 63 5.49 7.05 -15.76
N ASN A 64 6.12 6.75 -16.89
CA ASN A 64 6.55 5.40 -17.25
C ASN A 64 7.64 4.85 -16.30
N SER A 65 8.54 5.72 -15.83
CA SER A 65 9.54 5.33 -14.84
C SER A 65 8.90 4.93 -13.50
N ILE A 66 7.88 5.68 -13.04
CA ILE A 66 7.10 5.33 -11.85
C ILE A 66 6.33 4.02 -12.07
N ALA A 67 5.66 3.88 -13.21
CA ALA A 67 4.91 2.68 -13.56
C ALA A 67 5.80 1.42 -13.53
N GLY A 68 7.01 1.52 -14.10
CA GLY A 68 8.01 0.46 -14.09
C GLY A 68 8.54 0.15 -12.69
N ASN A 69 8.92 1.17 -11.91
CA ASN A 69 9.48 0.97 -10.58
C ASN A 69 8.46 0.37 -9.59
N LEU A 70 7.21 0.86 -9.63
CA LEU A 70 6.14 0.36 -8.75
C LEU A 70 5.45 -0.90 -9.32
N SER A 71 5.85 -1.37 -10.51
CA SER A 71 5.22 -2.51 -11.21
C SER A 71 3.70 -2.38 -11.34
N ILE A 72 3.23 -1.15 -11.62
CA ILE A 72 1.82 -0.81 -11.83
C ILE A 72 1.55 -0.47 -13.29
N ASN A 73 0.30 -0.61 -13.72
CA ASN A 73 -0.08 -0.19 -15.06
C ASN A 73 -0.01 1.35 -15.22
N SER A 74 0.14 1.81 -16.46
CA SER A 74 0.25 3.25 -16.78
C SER A 74 -0.96 4.06 -16.30
N ASP A 75 -2.17 3.49 -16.33
CA ASP A 75 -3.37 4.18 -15.84
C ASP A 75 -3.31 4.45 -14.33
N ARG A 76 -2.86 3.48 -13.52
CA ARG A 76 -2.67 3.67 -12.08
C ARG A 76 -1.53 4.64 -11.80
N ALA A 77 -0.45 4.57 -12.56
CA ALA A 77 0.66 5.52 -12.43
C ALA A 77 0.20 6.96 -12.69
N THR A 78 -0.58 7.19 -13.76
CA THR A 78 -1.16 8.50 -14.07
C THR A 78 -2.09 8.98 -12.94
N LYS A 79 -2.96 8.10 -12.41
CA LYS A 79 -3.82 8.45 -11.25
C LYS A 79 -3.00 8.80 -10.01
N LEU A 80 -1.92 8.06 -9.74
CA LEU A 80 -1.02 8.29 -8.62
C LEU A 80 -0.30 9.63 -8.77
N VAL A 81 0.22 9.94 -9.96
CA VAL A 81 0.87 11.22 -10.26
C VAL A 81 -0.09 12.39 -10.09
N SER A 82 -1.30 12.30 -10.66
CA SER A 82 -2.34 13.31 -10.49
C SER A 82 -2.71 13.51 -9.01
N ARG A 83 -2.71 12.43 -8.21
CA ARG A 83 -2.93 12.51 -6.77
C ARG A 83 -1.79 13.19 -6.03
N LEU A 84 -0.53 12.86 -6.36
CA LEU A 84 0.65 13.51 -5.78
C LEU A 84 0.70 15.00 -6.10
N GLU A 85 0.29 15.38 -7.30
CA GLU A 85 0.17 16.78 -7.73
C GLU A 85 -0.97 17.50 -6.97
N THR A 86 -2.13 16.86 -6.80
CA THR A 86 -3.24 17.38 -5.98
C THR A 86 -2.82 17.59 -4.51
N LEU A 87 -1.94 16.74 -4.00
CA LEU A 87 -1.37 16.86 -2.65
C LEU A 87 -0.23 17.90 -2.56
N GLY A 88 0.15 18.52 -3.68
CA GLY A 88 1.23 19.52 -3.74
C GLY A 88 2.63 18.93 -3.54
N LEU A 89 2.79 17.61 -3.70
CA LEU A 89 4.06 16.90 -3.50
C LEU A 89 4.89 16.81 -4.79
N LEU A 90 4.25 16.95 -5.93
CA LEU A 90 4.85 16.83 -7.25
C LEU A 90 4.38 17.98 -8.15
N SER A 91 5.26 18.41 -9.05
CA SER A 91 4.96 19.34 -10.15
C SER A 91 5.34 18.67 -11.46
N THR A 92 4.41 18.69 -12.42
CA THR A 92 4.65 18.17 -13.76
C THR A 92 5.18 19.30 -14.66
N GLN A 93 6.36 19.12 -15.26
CA GLN A 93 6.92 20.04 -16.26
C GLN A 93 7.09 19.29 -17.58
N GLY A 94 6.06 19.38 -18.44
CA GLY A 94 6.01 18.60 -19.67
C GLY A 94 5.90 17.11 -19.37
N GLU A 95 6.87 16.32 -19.85
CA GLU A 95 6.94 14.87 -19.59
C GLU A 95 7.72 14.51 -18.32
N VAL A 96 8.41 15.50 -17.72
CA VAL A 96 9.28 15.31 -16.56
C VAL A 96 8.53 15.63 -15.27
N LEU A 97 8.64 14.72 -14.32
CA LEU A 97 8.08 14.84 -12.97
C LEU A 97 9.15 15.40 -12.02
N GLN A 98 8.83 16.49 -11.33
CA GLN A 98 9.72 17.10 -10.34
C GLN A 98 9.07 17.14 -8.96
N LEU A 99 9.85 16.86 -7.92
CA LEU A 99 9.38 17.01 -6.55
C LEU A 99 9.26 18.48 -6.18
N THR A 100 8.17 18.85 -5.52
CA THR A 100 8.06 20.16 -4.87
C THR A 100 8.93 20.17 -3.60
N THR A 101 9.15 21.35 -3.00
CA THR A 101 9.81 21.46 -1.70
C THR A 101 9.12 20.62 -0.62
N GLN A 102 7.79 20.54 -0.65
CA GLN A 102 7.01 19.71 0.28
C GLN A 102 7.20 18.22 -0.02
N GLY A 103 7.12 17.80 -1.28
CA GLY A 103 7.37 16.41 -1.68
C GLY A 103 8.76 15.92 -1.30
N ARG A 104 9.78 16.74 -1.55
CA ARG A 104 11.16 16.43 -1.14
C ARG A 104 11.30 16.29 0.37
N SER A 105 10.71 17.21 1.14
CA SER A 105 10.74 17.16 2.60
C SER A 105 10.05 15.91 3.14
N TYR A 106 8.95 15.49 2.51
CA TYR A 106 8.24 14.27 2.84
C TYR A 106 9.08 13.02 2.51
N ALA A 107 9.61 12.92 1.28
CA ALA A 107 10.46 11.82 0.86
C ALA A 107 11.66 11.63 1.80
N LEU A 108 12.34 12.73 2.14
CA LEU A 108 13.46 12.73 3.08
C LEU A 108 13.05 12.25 4.48
N ARG A 109 11.86 12.62 4.95
CA ARG A 109 11.35 12.15 6.25
C ARG A 109 11.19 10.63 6.25
N VAL A 110 10.57 10.08 5.21
CA VAL A 110 10.37 8.63 5.05
C VAL A 110 11.71 7.90 5.01
N ILE A 111 12.65 8.35 4.16
CA ILE A 111 13.99 7.75 4.03
C ILE A 111 14.75 7.79 5.37
N ARG A 112 14.68 8.90 6.12
CA ARG A 112 15.34 9.02 7.42
C ARG A 112 14.78 8.03 8.44
N VAL A 113 13.46 7.89 8.52
CA VAL A 113 12.82 6.94 9.42
C VAL A 113 13.25 5.51 9.06
N HIS A 114 13.24 5.17 7.77
CA HIS A 114 13.67 3.85 7.31
C HIS A 114 15.13 3.54 7.70
N ARG A 115 16.05 4.48 7.47
CA ARG A 115 17.46 4.33 7.83
C ARG A 115 17.67 4.24 9.35
N LEU A 116 16.86 4.93 10.14
CA LEU A 116 16.90 4.81 11.60
C LEU A 116 16.48 3.40 12.05
N TRP A 117 15.44 2.85 11.42
CA TRP A 117 15.00 1.47 11.66
C TRP A 117 16.07 0.44 11.28
N GLU A 118 16.69 0.58 10.10
CA GLU A 118 17.79 -0.30 9.68
C GLU A 118 18.97 -0.24 10.65
N ARG A 119 19.33 0.95 11.12
CA ARG A 119 20.38 1.11 12.13
C ARG A 119 20.01 0.46 13.45
N TYR A 120 18.80 0.70 13.95
CA TYR A 120 18.31 0.06 15.17
C TYR A 120 18.34 -1.48 15.06
N LEU A 121 17.87 -2.02 13.94
CA LEU A 121 17.92 -3.46 13.68
C LEU A 121 19.35 -4.00 13.60
N ALA A 122 20.26 -3.27 12.95
CA ALA A 122 21.67 -3.64 12.88
C ALA A 122 22.32 -3.63 14.27
N ASP A 123 22.06 -2.60 15.08
CA ASP A 123 22.62 -2.47 16.43
C ASP A 123 22.12 -3.61 17.33
N GLU A 124 20.83 -3.95 17.31
CA GLU A 124 20.24 -5.04 18.11
C GLU A 124 20.63 -6.45 17.63
N THR A 125 20.96 -6.63 16.34
CA THR A 125 21.36 -7.95 15.80
C THR A 125 22.87 -8.13 15.71
N SER A 126 23.66 -7.08 15.95
CA SER A 126 25.13 -7.11 15.91
C SER A 126 25.80 -7.63 17.18
N THR A 127 25.05 -8.09 18.18
CA THR A 127 25.59 -8.73 19.38
C THR A 127 25.72 -10.24 19.21
N THR A 128 26.83 -10.69 18.61
CA THR A 128 27.52 -11.97 18.93
C THR A 128 28.99 -11.84 18.60
#